data_AF-A0A2J7QT49-F1
#
_entry.id   AF-A0A2J7QT49-F1
#
_cell.length_a   1.000
_cell.length_b   1.000
_cell.length_c   1.000
_cell.angle_alpha   90.00
_cell.angle_beta   90.00
_cell.angle_gamma   90.00
#
_symmetry.space_group_name_H-M   'P 1'
#
loop_
_entity.id
_entity.type
_entity.pdbx_description
1 polymer ?
#
loop_
_entity_poly.entity_id
_entity_poly.type
_entity_poly.pdbx_seq_one_letter_code
_entity_poly.pdbx_strand_id
1 'polypeptide(L)'
;MQFAAQSKLFAVSMCNKISDMIQGLATPAHMKLQLIPILQHMHHDTSTAAMVRQLCTDLLPSYPAQEFVLVTLNSLTQLASATLVDIPNQVSLLLHYLRTDPRWAVKAQVLQGLHLLAGQGAHLWPPGAVEAIVDVALNTPYQKVLSWSLDVLQVLAKSTATCHSQLHPDSPLMELCNRSCYSSNPVIAAKAVQVMTRIVCYCYKEEMPVHGVSEAVDTVESLFLLVTCDSGQEHNYELKVCLRCAVSLCQVHRDLCPRFVDLIGTRLMGTSGSCSVQLCEALGAIGGLQAGALLSLLPDILEKLRELKGVQEPSPEQVHTKVMLCTLLFQTMAEYEWNTEARRAVEVAIEKTNLWSNYRIARSAARYGHHSVSAGILSQLREQVSSEHFHFWLVSLEELSRGEAELLDCSKQPSLVQRLSQAVAHYSKSVAALKAASTPLQSLQFQSEYTRLRAEFLQCLAQLVHTCHSLCTAPPPAVASAIAETTRDNLQRYGHITNQLRKCVKEFRSCGELYWKLYQSAFDADPASLANIQILQQMCVLMANSVERVAQANYQDEASLE
;
A
#
# COMPACT_ATOMS: atom_id res chain seq x y z
N MET A 1 24.56 29.24 -17.61
CA MET A 1 23.33 28.63 -18.19
C MET A 1 22.22 28.40 -17.16
N GLN A 2 22.52 28.15 -15.87
CA GLN A 2 21.50 28.02 -14.81
C GLN A 2 20.63 29.27 -14.58
N PHE A 3 21.12 30.47 -14.92
CA PHE A 3 20.38 31.73 -14.73
C PHE A 3 19.08 31.82 -15.54
N ALA A 4 19.01 31.25 -16.75
CA ALA A 4 17.78 31.24 -17.54
C ALA A 4 16.70 30.34 -16.95
N ALA A 5 17.09 29.31 -16.20
CA ALA A 5 16.14 28.45 -15.49
C ALA A 5 15.45 29.16 -14.33
N GLN A 6 16.08 30.17 -13.73
CA GLN A 6 15.59 30.83 -12.50
C GLN A 6 15.09 32.27 -12.73
N SER A 7 15.70 33.01 -13.67
CA SER A 7 15.38 34.43 -13.89
C SER A 7 14.59 34.64 -15.16
N LYS A 8 13.31 35.01 -15.00
CA LYS A 8 12.41 35.39 -16.11
C LYS A 8 12.98 36.53 -16.97
N LEU A 9 13.44 37.61 -16.35
CA LEU A 9 13.99 38.77 -17.08
C LEU A 9 15.20 38.38 -17.92
N PHE A 10 16.08 37.55 -17.36
CA PHE A 10 17.24 37.03 -18.08
C PHE A 10 16.79 36.14 -19.25
N ALA A 11 15.87 35.21 -19.02
CA ALA A 11 15.34 34.30 -20.05
C ALA A 11 14.75 35.06 -21.25
N VAL A 12 13.83 36.00 -21.01
CA VAL A 12 13.19 36.81 -22.07
C VAL A 12 14.23 37.61 -22.87
N SER A 13 15.17 38.28 -22.18
CA SER A 13 16.21 39.07 -22.86
C SER A 13 17.18 38.25 -23.70
N MET A 14 17.47 37.02 -23.26
CA MET A 14 18.37 36.10 -23.95
C MET A 14 17.67 35.36 -25.08
N CYS A 15 16.36 35.14 -24.99
CA CYS A 15 15.58 34.40 -25.99
C CYS A 15 15.78 34.98 -27.40
N ASN A 16 15.64 36.30 -27.56
CA ASN A 16 15.82 36.97 -28.86
C ASN A 16 17.24 36.77 -29.40
N LYS A 17 18.27 37.01 -28.57
CA LYS A 17 19.67 36.86 -28.98
C LYS A 17 20.02 35.42 -29.38
N ILE A 18 19.57 34.45 -28.59
CA ILE A 18 19.80 33.03 -28.88
C ILE A 18 19.07 32.63 -30.18
N SER A 19 17.85 33.14 -30.38
CA SER A 19 17.08 32.90 -31.60
C SER A 19 17.81 33.42 -32.84
N ASP A 20 18.29 34.67 -32.79
CA ASP A 20 19.07 35.29 -33.87
C ASP A 20 20.35 34.50 -34.18
N MET A 21 21.06 34.04 -33.14
CA MET A 21 22.26 33.22 -33.31
C MET A 21 21.98 31.85 -33.94
N ILE A 22 20.85 31.22 -33.61
CA ILE A 22 20.48 29.91 -34.19
C ILE A 22 20.03 30.07 -35.65
N GLN A 23 19.27 31.11 -35.98
CA GLN A 23 18.83 31.38 -37.35
C GLN A 23 19.99 31.88 -38.24
N GLY A 24 20.94 32.61 -37.67
CA GLY A 24 22.08 33.16 -38.39
C GLY A 24 22.94 32.10 -39.10
N LEU A 25 23.25 32.33 -40.37
CA LEU A 25 24.12 31.45 -41.18
C LEU A 25 25.59 31.45 -40.71
N ALA A 26 26.00 32.52 -40.03
CA ALA A 26 27.37 32.69 -39.53
C ALA A 26 27.71 31.77 -38.35
N THR A 27 26.70 31.26 -37.63
CA THR A 27 26.92 30.41 -36.45
C THR A 27 27.20 28.97 -36.88
N PRO A 28 28.36 28.39 -36.48
CA PRO A 28 28.69 27.00 -36.82
C PRO A 28 27.66 26.00 -36.28
N ALA A 29 27.47 24.88 -36.99
CA ALA A 29 26.49 23.85 -36.63
C ALA A 29 26.62 23.33 -35.17
N HIS A 30 27.85 23.07 -34.71
CA HIS A 30 28.10 22.61 -33.35
C HIS A 30 27.66 23.62 -32.28
N MET A 31 27.81 24.92 -32.54
CA MET A 31 27.36 25.98 -31.63
C MET A 31 25.83 26.03 -31.58
N LYS A 32 25.15 25.85 -32.73
CA LYS A 32 23.68 25.79 -32.76
C LYS A 32 23.14 24.64 -31.90
N LEU A 33 23.76 23.46 -31.97
CA LEU A 33 23.40 22.30 -31.15
C LEU A 33 23.56 22.56 -29.65
N GLN A 34 24.50 23.42 -29.24
CA GLN A 34 24.67 23.80 -27.83
C GLN A 34 23.68 24.89 -27.37
N LEU A 35 23.20 25.72 -28.30
CA LEU A 35 22.28 26.82 -28.00
C LEU A 35 20.82 26.35 -27.88
N ILE A 36 20.39 25.41 -28.72
CA ILE A 36 18.99 24.91 -28.73
C ILE A 36 18.53 24.39 -27.35
N PRO A 37 19.31 23.61 -26.58
CA PRO A 37 18.91 23.16 -25.24
C PRO A 37 18.61 24.30 -24.25
N ILE A 38 19.22 25.47 -24.43
CA ILE A 38 19.00 26.62 -23.52
C ILE A 38 17.54 27.11 -23.64
N LEU A 39 16.92 26.92 -24.80
CA LEU A 39 15.55 27.34 -25.07
C LEU A 39 14.51 26.60 -24.21
N GLN A 40 14.83 25.43 -23.66
CA GLN A 40 13.92 24.71 -22.74
C GLN A 40 13.58 25.50 -21.47
N HIS A 41 14.42 26.49 -21.12
CA HIS A 41 14.23 27.34 -19.94
C HIS A 41 13.35 28.56 -20.21
N MET A 42 12.80 28.70 -21.43
CA MET A 42 11.94 29.82 -21.82
C MET A 42 10.47 29.59 -21.47
N HIS A 43 10.20 29.05 -20.28
CA HIS A 43 8.86 28.67 -19.80
C HIS A 43 8.22 29.70 -18.85
N HIS A 44 8.86 30.85 -18.62
CA HIS A 44 8.44 31.84 -17.61
C HIS A 44 7.22 32.69 -18.03
N ASP A 45 6.85 32.66 -19.31
CA ASP A 45 5.63 33.27 -19.84
C ASP A 45 5.22 32.61 -21.16
N THR A 46 3.93 32.66 -21.47
CA THR A 46 3.34 32.02 -22.64
C THR A 46 3.83 32.61 -23.96
N SER A 47 4.13 33.92 -24.00
CA SER A 47 4.56 34.58 -25.23
C SER A 47 5.96 34.15 -25.68
N THR A 48 6.90 34.07 -24.74
CA THR A 48 8.26 33.59 -24.99
C THR A 48 8.26 32.11 -25.31
N ALA A 49 7.47 31.30 -24.60
CA ALA A 49 7.34 29.87 -24.88
C ALA A 49 6.79 29.62 -26.30
N ALA A 50 5.75 30.36 -26.70
CA ALA A 50 5.17 30.27 -28.05
C ALA A 50 6.17 30.68 -29.14
N MET A 51 6.94 31.76 -28.91
CA MET A 51 8.01 32.19 -29.81
C MET A 51 9.07 31.09 -29.99
N VAL A 52 9.55 30.52 -28.90
CA VAL A 52 10.52 29.42 -28.94
C VAL A 52 9.96 28.21 -29.65
N ARG A 53 8.70 27.87 -29.39
CA ARG A 53 8.03 26.76 -30.06
C ARG A 53 8.00 26.97 -31.57
N GLN A 54 7.61 28.16 -32.02
CA GLN A 54 7.59 28.50 -33.44
C GLN A 54 8.99 28.37 -34.06
N LEU A 55 9.99 29.00 -33.44
CA LEU A 55 11.39 28.93 -33.87
C LEU A 55 11.86 27.47 -34.03
N CYS A 56 11.70 26.66 -32.98
CA CYS A 56 12.17 25.28 -33.00
C CYS A 56 11.40 24.42 -34.03
N THR A 57 10.12 24.69 -34.25
CA THR A 57 9.31 23.99 -35.26
C THR A 57 9.77 24.35 -36.68
N ASP A 58 10.15 25.61 -36.92
CA ASP A 58 10.69 26.07 -38.21
C ASP A 58 12.12 25.56 -38.49
N LEU A 59 12.88 25.27 -37.42
CA LEU A 59 14.23 24.70 -37.53
C LEU A 59 14.22 23.23 -37.95
N LEU A 60 13.19 22.46 -37.57
CA LEU A 60 13.10 21.04 -37.87
C LEU A 60 13.17 20.68 -39.37
N PRO A 61 12.41 21.33 -40.29
CA PRO A 61 12.57 21.09 -41.72
C PRO A 61 13.87 21.68 -42.28
N SER A 62 14.39 22.76 -41.67
CA SER A 62 15.58 23.47 -42.13
C SER A 62 16.89 22.72 -41.82
N TYR A 63 16.92 21.92 -40.75
CA TYR A 63 18.09 21.15 -40.31
C TYR A 63 17.73 19.66 -40.13
N PRO A 64 17.62 18.88 -41.22
CA PRO A 64 17.16 17.48 -41.17
C PRO A 64 18.17 16.50 -40.55
N ALA A 65 19.39 16.95 -40.23
CA ALA A 65 20.42 16.13 -39.61
C ALA A 65 19.95 15.52 -38.27
N GLN A 66 20.31 14.26 -38.02
CA GLN A 66 19.78 13.49 -36.89
C GLN A 66 20.00 14.21 -35.55
N GLU A 67 21.21 14.71 -35.27
CA GLU A 67 21.52 15.42 -34.02
C GLU A 67 20.68 16.66 -33.80
N PHE A 68 20.42 17.44 -34.87
CA PHE A 68 19.57 18.62 -34.80
C PHE A 68 18.13 18.27 -34.45
N VAL A 69 17.58 17.24 -35.11
CA VAL A 69 16.22 16.76 -34.84
C VAL A 69 16.10 16.27 -33.39
N LEU A 70 17.06 15.47 -32.90
CA LEU A 70 17.06 14.95 -31.54
C LEU A 70 17.07 16.08 -30.49
N VAL A 71 18.01 17.01 -30.61
CA VAL A 71 18.19 18.12 -29.66
C VAL A 71 16.98 19.05 -29.69
N THR A 72 16.43 19.33 -30.87
CA THR A 72 15.28 20.22 -31.02
C THR A 72 14.01 19.60 -30.44
N LEU A 73 13.72 18.33 -30.77
CA LEU A 73 12.56 17.61 -30.21
C LEU A 73 12.66 17.47 -28.68
N ASN A 74 13.86 17.18 -28.15
CA ASN A 74 14.07 17.12 -26.70
C ASN A 74 13.77 18.48 -26.03
N SER A 75 14.34 19.56 -26.58
CA SER A 75 14.19 20.91 -26.02
C SER A 75 12.73 21.38 -26.06
N LEU A 76 12.02 21.12 -27.17
CA LEU A 76 10.58 21.37 -27.29
C LEU A 76 9.76 20.55 -26.29
N THR A 77 10.13 19.28 -26.06
CA THR A 77 9.43 18.41 -25.11
C THR A 77 9.62 18.89 -23.67
N GLN A 78 10.84 19.28 -23.29
CA GLN A 78 11.12 19.85 -21.97
C GLN A 78 10.39 21.17 -21.76
N LEU A 79 10.33 22.04 -22.78
CA LEU A 79 9.56 23.28 -22.73
C LEU A 79 8.05 23.01 -22.56
N ALA A 80 7.49 22.08 -23.33
CA ALA A 80 6.07 21.73 -23.22
C ALA A 80 5.74 21.10 -21.85
N SER A 81 6.64 20.27 -21.34
CA SER A 81 6.52 19.68 -20.00
C SER A 81 6.56 20.74 -18.88
N ALA A 82 7.33 21.81 -19.04
CA ALA A 82 7.44 22.88 -18.04
C ALA A 82 6.27 23.87 -18.11
N THR A 83 5.71 24.11 -19.29
CA THR A 83 4.63 25.08 -19.51
C THR A 83 3.23 24.47 -19.40
N LEU A 84 3.07 23.16 -19.64
CA LEU A 84 1.82 22.40 -19.71
C LEU A 84 0.81 22.85 -20.79
N VAL A 85 0.92 24.07 -21.32
CA VAL A 85 0.00 24.63 -22.33
C VAL A 85 0.12 23.92 -23.68
N ASP A 86 1.35 23.68 -24.13
CA ASP A 86 1.63 23.17 -25.48
C ASP A 86 1.76 21.64 -25.56
N ILE A 87 1.37 20.92 -24.51
CA ILE A 87 1.40 19.45 -24.49
C ILE A 87 0.64 18.84 -25.67
N PRO A 88 -0.60 19.24 -26.02
CA PRO A 88 -1.33 18.64 -27.12
C PRO A 88 -0.58 18.78 -28.46
N ASN A 89 -0.11 20.00 -28.76
CA ASN A 89 0.63 20.31 -29.97
C ASN A 89 1.96 19.54 -30.03
N GLN A 90 2.64 19.39 -28.89
CA GLN A 90 3.89 18.64 -28.81
C GLN A 90 3.67 17.14 -29.02
N VAL A 91 2.62 16.56 -28.44
CA VAL A 91 2.25 15.16 -28.65
C VAL A 91 1.97 14.92 -30.14
N SER A 92 1.19 15.77 -30.79
CA SER A 92 0.92 15.66 -32.24
C SER A 92 2.19 15.71 -33.08
N LEU A 93 3.13 16.62 -32.76
CA LEU A 93 4.42 16.71 -33.45
C LEU A 93 5.26 15.42 -33.26
N LEU A 94 5.35 14.93 -32.03
CA LEU A 94 6.08 13.71 -31.70
C LEU A 94 5.47 12.49 -32.42
N LEU A 95 4.14 12.35 -32.44
CA LEU A 95 3.47 11.27 -33.18
C LEU A 95 3.70 11.35 -34.70
N HIS A 96 3.77 12.56 -35.26
CA HIS A 96 4.13 12.74 -36.67
C HIS A 96 5.53 12.19 -36.96
N TYR A 97 6.54 12.54 -36.14
CA TYR A 97 7.90 11.99 -36.28
C TYR A 97 7.96 10.49 -36.00
N LEU A 98 7.14 9.98 -35.08
CA LEU A 98 7.07 8.54 -34.79
C LEU A 98 6.65 7.75 -36.03
N ARG A 99 5.71 8.27 -36.82
CA ARG A 99 5.18 7.64 -38.03
C ARG A 99 6.10 7.83 -39.24
N THR A 100 6.61 9.04 -39.46
CA THR A 100 7.27 9.42 -40.70
C THR A 100 8.78 9.20 -40.70
N ASP A 101 9.46 9.36 -39.56
CA ASP A 101 10.92 9.32 -39.52
C ASP A 101 11.42 7.87 -39.43
N PRO A 102 12.26 7.40 -40.36
CA PRO A 102 12.75 6.01 -40.36
C PRO A 102 13.87 5.77 -39.33
N ARG A 103 14.50 6.82 -38.80
CA ARG A 103 15.71 6.70 -37.98
C ARG A 103 15.37 6.25 -36.56
N TRP A 104 16.00 5.16 -36.12
CA TRP A 104 15.81 4.62 -34.77
C TRP A 104 16.04 5.65 -33.66
N ALA A 105 17.12 6.43 -33.73
CA ALA A 105 17.44 7.41 -32.68
C ALA A 105 16.32 8.45 -32.51
N VAL A 106 15.72 8.89 -33.61
CA VAL A 106 14.60 9.85 -33.59
C VAL A 106 13.36 9.20 -32.99
N LYS A 107 12.99 7.98 -33.42
CA LYS A 107 11.87 7.24 -32.83
C LYS A 107 12.05 7.00 -31.33
N ALA A 108 13.26 6.66 -30.89
CA ALA A 108 13.59 6.49 -29.48
C ALA A 108 13.38 7.80 -28.70
N GLN A 109 13.97 8.91 -29.16
CA GLN A 109 13.79 10.23 -28.54
C GLN A 109 12.32 10.67 -28.48
N VAL A 110 11.57 10.35 -29.54
CA VAL A 110 10.13 10.63 -29.62
C VAL A 110 9.35 9.84 -28.57
N LEU A 111 9.58 8.54 -28.45
CA LEU A 111 8.91 7.70 -27.46
C LEU A 111 9.31 8.08 -26.02
N GLN A 112 10.56 8.46 -25.79
CA GLN A 112 11.01 9.00 -24.50
C GLN A 112 10.30 10.32 -24.18
N GLY A 113 10.15 11.20 -25.17
CA GLY A 113 9.41 12.45 -25.01
C GLY A 113 7.93 12.23 -24.74
N LEU A 114 7.28 11.31 -25.45
CA LEU A 114 5.91 10.91 -25.20
C LEU A 114 5.73 10.31 -23.80
N HIS A 115 6.67 9.47 -23.34
CA HIS A 115 6.65 8.92 -21.99
C HIS A 115 6.73 10.03 -20.92
N LEU A 116 7.60 11.02 -21.11
CA LEU A 116 7.70 12.19 -20.22
C LEU A 116 6.39 12.98 -20.17
N LEU A 117 5.81 13.30 -21.32
CA LEU A 117 4.58 14.08 -21.41
C LEU A 117 3.36 13.32 -20.88
N ALA A 118 3.31 11.99 -21.05
CA ALA A 118 2.29 11.16 -20.43
C ALA A 118 2.33 11.26 -18.90
N GLY A 119 3.53 11.30 -18.31
CA GLY A 119 3.70 11.42 -16.86
C GLY A 119 3.24 12.76 -16.28
N GLN A 120 3.35 13.85 -17.06
CA GLN A 120 3.01 15.21 -16.60
C GLN A 120 1.58 15.63 -16.95
N GLY A 121 1.04 15.13 -18.06
CA GLY A 121 -0.20 15.68 -18.63
C GLY A 121 -0.96 14.71 -19.51
N ALA A 122 -1.08 13.42 -19.14
CA ALA A 122 -1.87 12.43 -19.91
C ALA A 122 -3.29 12.89 -20.26
N HIS A 123 -3.95 13.66 -19.37
CA HIS A 123 -5.30 14.19 -19.59
C HIS A 123 -5.37 15.30 -20.65
N LEU A 124 -4.23 15.88 -21.05
CA LEU A 124 -4.11 16.93 -22.06
C LEU A 124 -3.82 16.36 -23.45
N TRP A 125 -3.76 15.04 -23.61
CA TRP A 125 -3.43 14.42 -24.88
C TRP A 125 -4.57 14.59 -25.89
N PRO A 126 -4.26 14.84 -27.17
CA PRO A 126 -5.28 14.99 -28.19
C PRO A 126 -6.00 13.64 -28.44
N PRO A 127 -7.28 13.67 -28.85
CA PRO A 127 -8.00 12.45 -29.24
C PRO A 127 -7.29 11.78 -30.43
N GLY A 128 -7.26 10.45 -30.46
CA GLY A 128 -6.54 9.69 -31.49
C GLY A 128 -5.05 9.44 -31.19
N ALA A 129 -4.49 10.03 -30.12
CA ALA A 129 -3.08 9.89 -29.79
C ALA A 129 -2.70 8.46 -29.37
N VAL A 130 -3.58 7.78 -28.62
CA VAL A 130 -3.37 6.39 -28.18
C VAL A 130 -3.39 5.46 -29.39
N GLU A 131 -4.39 5.63 -30.24
CA GLU A 131 -4.58 4.89 -31.49
C GLU A 131 -3.38 5.07 -32.41
N ALA A 132 -2.79 6.26 -32.45
CA ALA A 132 -1.59 6.54 -33.23
C ALA A 132 -0.35 5.78 -32.74
N ILE A 133 -0.17 5.66 -31.43
CA ILE A 133 0.93 4.87 -30.84
C ILE A 133 0.69 3.39 -31.10
N VAL A 134 -0.55 2.93 -30.91
CA VAL A 134 -0.96 1.54 -31.13
C VAL A 134 -0.71 1.11 -32.57
N ASP A 135 -1.12 1.93 -33.54
CA ASP A 135 -0.91 1.68 -34.97
C ASP A 135 0.58 1.48 -35.30
N VAL A 136 1.47 2.33 -34.77
CA VAL A 136 2.92 2.15 -34.93
C VAL A 136 3.42 0.88 -34.24
N ALA A 137 2.90 0.57 -33.05
CA ALA A 137 3.30 -0.60 -32.29
C ALA A 137 2.85 -1.93 -32.93
N LEU A 138 1.68 -1.97 -33.58
CA LEU A 138 1.17 -3.15 -34.28
C LEU A 138 1.92 -3.44 -35.58
N ASN A 139 2.39 -2.39 -36.26
CA ASN A 139 3.00 -2.48 -37.60
C ASN A 139 4.54 -2.47 -37.59
N THR A 140 5.19 -2.25 -36.44
CA THR A 140 6.66 -2.22 -36.37
C THR A 140 7.26 -3.63 -36.31
N PRO A 141 8.27 -3.95 -37.13
CA PRO A 141 9.03 -5.19 -36.99
C PRO A 141 10.05 -5.12 -35.82
N TYR A 142 10.29 -3.93 -35.28
CA TYR A 142 11.31 -3.71 -34.26
C TYR A 142 10.75 -3.86 -32.85
N GLN A 143 11.15 -4.93 -32.15
CA GLN A 143 10.75 -5.18 -30.75
C GLN A 143 11.06 -4.02 -29.81
N LYS A 144 12.14 -3.26 -30.06
CA LYS A 144 12.49 -2.08 -29.24
C LYS A 144 11.44 -0.97 -29.34
N VAL A 145 10.91 -0.73 -30.53
CA VAL A 145 9.85 0.28 -30.75
C VAL A 145 8.58 -0.16 -30.05
N LEU A 146 8.18 -1.44 -30.20
CA LEU A 146 7.03 -2.01 -29.50
C LEU A 146 7.18 -1.87 -27.97
N SER A 147 8.34 -2.25 -27.43
CA SER A 147 8.61 -2.18 -25.99
C SER A 147 8.53 -0.75 -25.44
N TRP A 148 9.05 0.24 -26.16
CA TRP A 148 9.01 1.65 -25.74
C TRP A 148 7.62 2.27 -25.94
N SER A 149 6.88 1.88 -26.98
CA SER A 149 5.47 2.26 -27.13
C SER A 149 4.63 1.75 -25.96
N LEU A 150 4.86 0.52 -25.51
CA LEU A 150 4.20 -0.02 -24.33
C LEU A 150 4.57 0.74 -23.04
N ASP A 151 5.80 1.25 -22.90
CA ASP A 151 6.16 2.10 -21.74
C ASP A 151 5.30 3.38 -21.70
N VAL A 152 5.10 4.02 -22.85
CA VAL A 152 4.21 5.19 -22.95
C VAL A 152 2.78 4.82 -22.57
N LEU A 153 2.26 3.73 -23.13
CA LEU A 153 0.90 3.24 -22.88
C LEU A 153 0.69 2.83 -21.42
N GLN A 154 1.71 2.29 -20.75
CA GLN A 154 1.65 2.01 -19.31
C GLN A 154 1.43 3.27 -18.48
N VAL A 155 2.12 4.35 -18.79
CA VAL A 155 1.95 5.62 -18.08
C VAL A 155 0.58 6.21 -18.37
N LEU A 156 0.13 6.18 -19.63
CA LEU A 156 -1.21 6.65 -20.01
C LEU A 156 -2.31 5.85 -19.32
N ALA A 157 -2.18 4.53 -19.19
CA ALA A 157 -3.13 3.67 -18.48
C ALA A 157 -3.21 3.93 -16.96
N LYS A 158 -2.41 4.85 -16.41
CA LYS A 158 -2.61 5.36 -15.03
C LYS A 158 -3.61 6.52 -14.98
N SER A 159 -3.89 7.16 -16.11
CA SER A 159 -4.83 8.27 -16.24
C SER A 159 -6.24 7.75 -16.47
N THR A 160 -7.21 8.25 -15.70
CA THR A 160 -8.62 7.90 -15.85
C THR A 160 -9.16 8.26 -17.24
N ALA A 161 -8.73 9.40 -17.80
CA ALA A 161 -9.14 9.85 -19.13
C ALA A 161 -8.77 8.86 -20.24
N THR A 162 -7.56 8.28 -20.16
CA THR A 162 -7.10 7.29 -21.13
C THR A 162 -7.90 6.00 -20.98
N CYS A 163 -8.04 5.47 -19.76
CA CYS A 163 -8.80 4.24 -19.54
C CYS A 163 -10.26 4.38 -20.01
N HIS A 164 -10.90 5.51 -19.72
CA HIS A 164 -12.26 5.79 -20.14
C HIS A 164 -12.42 5.80 -21.67
N SER A 165 -11.45 6.37 -22.41
CA SER A 165 -11.49 6.39 -23.88
C SER A 165 -11.35 5.00 -24.53
N GLN A 166 -10.80 4.02 -23.81
CA GLN A 166 -10.43 2.70 -24.33
C GLN A 166 -11.33 1.56 -23.80
N LEU A 167 -12.50 1.89 -23.26
CA LEU A 167 -13.45 0.93 -22.67
C LEU A 167 -14.09 -0.05 -23.66
N HIS A 168 -14.07 0.24 -24.96
CA HIS A 168 -14.75 -0.59 -25.96
C HIS A 168 -13.98 -1.91 -26.20
N PRO A 169 -14.65 -3.07 -26.33
CA PRO A 169 -14.01 -4.37 -26.56
C PRO A 169 -13.08 -4.40 -27.79
N ASP A 170 -13.46 -3.69 -28.85
CA ASP A 170 -12.70 -3.54 -30.10
C ASP A 170 -11.67 -2.40 -30.04
N SER A 171 -11.26 -1.97 -28.83
CA SER A 171 -10.22 -0.96 -28.69
C SER A 171 -8.93 -1.45 -29.35
N PRO A 172 -8.29 -0.64 -30.21
CA PRO A 172 -6.98 -0.97 -30.78
C PRO A 172 -5.93 -1.26 -29.69
N LEU A 173 -6.04 -0.60 -28.53
CA LEU A 173 -5.15 -0.83 -27.41
C LEU A 173 -5.31 -2.24 -26.82
N MET A 174 -6.54 -2.72 -26.72
CA MET A 174 -6.82 -4.09 -26.25
C MET A 174 -6.34 -5.12 -27.28
N GLU A 175 -6.50 -4.86 -28.57
CA GLU A 175 -5.94 -5.72 -29.63
C GLU A 175 -4.41 -5.82 -29.53
N LEU A 176 -3.72 -4.69 -29.36
CA LEU A 176 -2.26 -4.66 -29.16
C LEU A 176 -1.85 -5.43 -27.91
N CYS A 177 -2.57 -5.25 -26.80
CA CYS A 177 -2.29 -5.99 -25.56
C CYS A 177 -2.47 -7.50 -25.77
N ASN A 178 -3.59 -7.93 -26.35
CA ASN A 178 -3.87 -9.33 -26.64
C ASN A 178 -2.77 -9.98 -27.50
N ARG A 179 -2.24 -9.27 -28.51
CA ARG A 179 -1.11 -9.77 -29.31
C ARG A 179 0.22 -9.79 -28.54
N SER A 180 0.45 -8.79 -27.69
CA SER A 180 1.74 -8.58 -27.02
C SER A 180 1.89 -9.40 -25.73
N CYS A 181 0.79 -9.77 -25.07
CA CYS A 181 0.78 -10.58 -23.84
C CYS A 181 1.38 -11.98 -24.03
N TYR A 182 1.31 -12.53 -25.24
CA TYR A 182 1.88 -13.84 -25.60
C TYR A 182 3.24 -13.73 -26.31
N SER A 183 3.91 -12.57 -26.22
CA SER A 183 5.24 -12.40 -26.78
C SER A 183 6.24 -13.34 -26.11
N SER A 184 7.17 -13.89 -26.89
CA SER A 184 8.31 -14.66 -26.35
C SER A 184 9.26 -13.81 -25.51
N ASN A 185 9.19 -12.49 -25.63
CA ASN A 185 9.96 -11.57 -24.80
C ASN A 185 9.17 -11.25 -23.51
N PRO A 186 9.62 -11.71 -22.33
CA PRO A 186 8.88 -11.55 -21.09
C PRO A 186 8.71 -10.08 -20.68
N VAL A 187 9.63 -9.20 -21.10
CA VAL A 187 9.51 -7.75 -20.87
C VAL A 187 8.30 -7.17 -21.61
N ILE A 188 8.10 -7.56 -22.87
CA ILE A 188 6.99 -7.08 -23.70
C ILE A 188 5.67 -7.64 -23.16
N ALA A 189 5.64 -8.93 -22.85
CA ALA A 189 4.47 -9.59 -22.26
C ALA A 189 4.09 -8.95 -20.93
N ALA A 190 5.05 -8.75 -20.01
CA ALA A 190 4.81 -8.08 -18.73
C ALA A 190 4.27 -6.66 -18.90
N LYS A 191 4.76 -5.93 -19.92
CA LYS A 191 4.29 -4.58 -20.17
C LYS A 191 2.83 -4.55 -20.64
N ALA A 192 2.48 -5.42 -21.57
CA ALA A 192 1.13 -5.56 -22.11
C ALA A 192 0.13 -6.04 -21.04
N VAL A 193 0.49 -7.07 -20.27
CA VAL A 193 -0.32 -7.58 -19.16
C VAL A 193 -0.60 -6.46 -18.15
N GLN A 194 0.41 -5.64 -17.82
CA GLN A 194 0.20 -4.52 -16.89
C GLN A 194 -0.80 -3.47 -17.43
N VAL A 195 -0.75 -3.13 -18.73
CA VAL A 195 -1.72 -2.20 -19.33
C VAL A 195 -3.12 -2.79 -19.26
N MET A 196 -3.28 -4.04 -19.69
CA MET A 196 -4.59 -4.71 -19.71
C MET A 196 -5.18 -4.86 -18.31
N THR A 197 -4.40 -5.32 -17.33
CA THR A 197 -4.84 -5.40 -15.93
C THR A 197 -5.27 -4.04 -15.39
N ARG A 198 -4.56 -2.95 -15.71
CA ARG A 198 -4.95 -1.60 -15.26
C ARG A 198 -6.30 -1.16 -15.81
N ILE A 199 -6.56 -1.41 -17.10
CA ILE A 199 -7.85 -1.07 -17.72
C ILE A 199 -8.97 -1.87 -17.06
N VAL A 200 -8.81 -3.18 -16.89
CA VAL A 200 -9.80 -4.03 -16.21
C VAL A 200 -10.05 -3.56 -14.76
N CYS A 201 -8.99 -3.29 -13.99
CA CYS A 201 -9.11 -2.78 -12.63
C CYS A 201 -9.78 -1.40 -12.57
N TYR A 202 -9.58 -0.54 -13.57
CA TYR A 202 -10.27 0.74 -13.68
C TYR A 202 -11.77 0.54 -13.89
N CYS A 203 -12.18 -0.36 -14.80
CA CYS A 203 -13.60 -0.65 -15.04
C CYS A 203 -14.32 -1.10 -13.77
N TYR A 204 -13.70 -1.97 -12.96
CA TYR A 204 -14.27 -2.38 -11.67
C TYR A 204 -14.41 -1.23 -10.67
N LYS A 205 -13.39 -0.36 -10.56
CA LYS A 205 -13.40 0.75 -9.58
C LYS A 205 -14.45 1.81 -9.89
N GLU A 206 -14.71 2.05 -11.17
CA GLU A 206 -15.70 3.02 -11.64
C GLU A 206 -17.09 2.39 -11.91
N GLU A 207 -17.29 1.12 -11.51
CA GLU A 207 -18.56 0.38 -11.70
C GLU A 207 -19.05 0.34 -13.16
N MET A 208 -18.11 0.30 -14.10
CA MET A 208 -18.36 0.24 -15.55
C MET A 208 -18.53 -1.21 -16.02
N PRO A 209 -19.18 -1.46 -17.19
CA PRO A 209 -19.26 -2.81 -17.74
C PRO A 209 -17.85 -3.37 -17.99
N VAL A 210 -17.55 -4.48 -17.33
CA VAL A 210 -16.24 -5.12 -17.43
C VAL A 210 -16.26 -6.17 -18.53
N HIS A 211 -15.41 -5.98 -19.53
CA HIS A 211 -15.15 -6.95 -20.58
C HIS A 211 -13.71 -7.48 -20.44
N GLY A 212 -13.45 -8.70 -20.87
CA GLY A 212 -12.07 -9.20 -20.96
C GLY A 212 -11.45 -9.74 -19.66
N VAL A 213 -12.26 -10.06 -18.63
CA VAL A 213 -11.71 -10.50 -17.32
C VAL A 213 -11.03 -11.85 -17.43
N SER A 214 -11.64 -12.81 -18.15
CA SER A 214 -11.04 -14.14 -18.32
C SER A 214 -9.70 -14.01 -19.05
N GLU A 215 -9.67 -13.23 -20.12
CA GLU A 215 -8.49 -12.96 -20.93
C GLU A 215 -7.39 -12.27 -20.10
N ALA A 216 -7.76 -11.31 -19.25
CA ALA A 216 -6.84 -10.68 -18.32
C ALA A 216 -6.25 -11.67 -17.31
N VAL A 217 -7.04 -12.62 -16.82
CA VAL A 217 -6.53 -13.68 -15.95
C VAL A 217 -5.62 -14.62 -16.73
N ASP A 218 -6.05 -15.13 -17.87
CA ASP A 218 -5.31 -16.12 -18.69
C ASP A 218 -3.95 -15.57 -19.14
N THR A 219 -3.86 -14.27 -19.45
CA THR A 219 -2.58 -13.62 -19.80
C THR A 219 -1.65 -13.43 -18.61
N VAL A 220 -2.18 -13.16 -17.41
CA VAL A 220 -1.37 -13.14 -16.18
C VAL A 220 -0.83 -14.53 -15.89
N GLU A 221 -1.65 -15.58 -16.02
CA GLU A 221 -1.20 -16.96 -15.84
C GLU A 221 -0.15 -17.37 -16.88
N SER A 222 -0.36 -16.99 -18.14
CA SER A 222 0.58 -17.26 -19.23
C SER A 222 1.94 -16.59 -18.97
N LEU A 223 1.94 -15.32 -18.55
CA LEU A 223 3.15 -14.61 -18.17
C LEU A 223 3.82 -15.26 -16.96
N PHE A 224 3.04 -15.65 -15.95
CA PHE A 224 3.53 -16.31 -14.75
C PHE A 224 4.25 -17.62 -15.08
N LEU A 225 3.68 -18.45 -15.96
CA LEU A 225 4.31 -19.68 -16.44
C LEU A 225 5.59 -19.38 -17.23
N LEU A 226 5.57 -18.38 -18.12
CA LEU A 226 6.74 -17.97 -18.90
C LEU A 226 7.92 -17.58 -18.00
N VAL A 227 7.68 -16.73 -16.98
CA VAL A 227 8.75 -16.20 -16.12
C VAL A 227 9.20 -17.16 -15.01
N THR A 228 8.40 -18.18 -14.68
CA THR A 228 8.73 -19.14 -13.62
C THR A 228 9.22 -20.50 -14.12
N CYS A 229 9.03 -20.83 -15.41
CA CYS A 229 9.49 -22.10 -15.99
C CYS A 229 10.83 -21.98 -16.75
N ASP A 230 11.24 -20.77 -17.13
CA ASP A 230 12.54 -20.54 -17.78
C ASP A 230 13.69 -20.65 -16.75
N SER A 231 14.42 -21.77 -16.80
CA SER A 231 15.51 -22.06 -15.86
C SER A 231 16.82 -21.35 -16.18
N GLY A 232 16.91 -20.66 -17.32
CA GLY A 232 18.14 -20.06 -17.83
C GLY A 232 18.36 -18.59 -17.45
N GLN A 233 17.29 -17.84 -17.13
CA GLN A 233 17.36 -16.40 -16.82
C GLN A 233 16.42 -16.02 -15.67
N GLU A 234 16.92 -15.20 -14.73
CA GLU A 234 16.12 -14.68 -13.63
C GLU A 234 15.27 -13.48 -14.07
N HIS A 235 14.00 -13.73 -14.38
CA HIS A 235 13.00 -12.70 -14.75
C HIS A 235 12.36 -12.04 -13.52
N ASN A 236 13.18 -11.58 -12.57
CA ASN A 236 12.73 -11.08 -11.27
C ASN A 236 11.83 -9.83 -11.36
N TYR A 237 12.09 -8.96 -12.33
CA TYR A 237 11.29 -7.76 -12.55
C TYR A 237 9.91 -8.11 -13.10
N GLU A 238 9.86 -8.95 -14.13
CA GLU A 238 8.67 -9.39 -14.82
C GLU A 238 7.77 -10.22 -13.89
N LEU A 239 8.37 -11.11 -13.08
CA LEU A 239 7.65 -11.84 -12.03
C LEU A 239 6.98 -10.88 -11.04
N LYS A 240 7.68 -9.85 -10.56
CA LYS A 240 7.08 -8.84 -9.66
C LYS A 240 5.94 -8.08 -10.32
N VAL A 241 6.06 -7.75 -11.62
CA VAL A 241 4.96 -7.12 -12.38
C VAL A 241 3.77 -8.06 -12.46
N CYS A 242 3.99 -9.32 -12.84
CA CYS A 242 2.97 -10.35 -12.95
C CYS A 242 2.21 -10.57 -11.63
N LEU A 243 2.94 -10.74 -10.53
CA LEU A 243 2.35 -10.96 -9.21
C LEU A 243 1.57 -9.74 -8.73
N ARG A 244 2.04 -8.51 -9.00
CA ARG A 244 1.28 -7.29 -8.70
C ARG A 244 0.00 -7.20 -9.52
N CYS A 245 0.00 -7.64 -10.77
CA CYS A 245 -1.21 -7.71 -11.58
C CYS A 245 -2.21 -8.71 -11.00
N ALA A 246 -1.76 -9.92 -10.62
CA ALA A 246 -2.60 -10.91 -9.95
C ALA A 246 -3.24 -10.36 -8.66
N VAL A 247 -2.44 -9.73 -7.79
CA VAL A 247 -2.93 -9.08 -6.56
C VAL A 247 -3.95 -7.98 -6.88
N SER A 248 -3.70 -7.15 -7.90
CA SER A 248 -4.60 -6.06 -8.29
C SER A 248 -5.94 -6.57 -8.81
N LEU A 249 -5.94 -7.68 -9.56
CA LEU A 249 -7.16 -8.36 -10.01
C LEU A 249 -7.95 -8.92 -8.82
N CYS A 250 -7.29 -9.61 -7.88
CA CYS A 250 -7.94 -10.09 -6.64
C CYS A 250 -8.46 -8.95 -5.74
N GLN A 251 -7.85 -7.75 -5.82
CA GLN A 251 -8.32 -6.58 -5.09
C GLN A 251 -9.68 -6.08 -5.58
N VAL A 252 -9.91 -6.13 -6.90
CA VAL A 252 -11.17 -5.67 -7.51
C VAL A 252 -12.21 -6.79 -7.67
N HIS A 253 -11.77 -8.05 -7.82
CA HIS A 253 -12.64 -9.21 -8.00
C HIS A 253 -12.18 -10.38 -7.11
N ARG A 254 -12.83 -10.53 -5.95
CA ARG A 254 -12.44 -11.48 -4.88
C ARG A 254 -12.51 -12.96 -5.29
N ASP A 255 -13.39 -13.31 -6.21
CA ASP A 255 -13.59 -14.69 -6.66
C ASP A 255 -12.36 -15.28 -7.39
N LEU A 256 -11.41 -14.42 -7.80
CA LEU A 256 -10.14 -14.86 -8.41
C LEU A 256 -9.11 -15.35 -7.39
N CYS A 257 -9.30 -15.07 -6.09
CA CYS A 257 -8.34 -15.42 -5.05
C CYS A 257 -7.98 -16.92 -5.07
N PRO A 258 -8.92 -17.88 -5.07
CA PRO A 258 -8.58 -19.31 -5.05
C PRO A 258 -7.72 -19.74 -6.25
N ARG A 259 -8.03 -19.23 -7.45
CA ARG A 259 -7.31 -19.54 -8.69
C ARG A 259 -5.84 -19.10 -8.63
N PHE A 260 -5.59 -17.85 -8.21
CA PHE A 260 -4.22 -17.35 -8.08
C PHE A 260 -3.48 -17.94 -6.87
N VAL A 261 -4.17 -18.25 -5.78
CA VAL A 261 -3.59 -18.93 -4.61
C VAL A 261 -3.08 -20.31 -5.01
N ASP A 262 -3.88 -21.10 -5.72
CA ASP A 262 -3.49 -22.42 -6.21
C ASP A 262 -2.29 -22.36 -7.18
N LEU A 263 -2.34 -21.45 -8.15
CA LEU A 263 -1.26 -21.24 -9.13
C LEU A 263 0.07 -20.85 -8.46
N ILE A 264 0.04 -19.83 -7.58
CA ILE A 264 1.24 -19.31 -6.92
C ILE A 264 1.76 -20.32 -5.88
N GLY A 265 0.85 -20.94 -5.12
CA GLY A 265 1.17 -21.95 -4.12
C GLY A 265 1.85 -23.18 -4.73
N THR A 266 1.30 -23.72 -5.82
CA THR A 266 1.89 -24.86 -6.54
C THR A 266 3.33 -24.58 -6.98
N ARG A 267 3.62 -23.38 -7.50
CA ARG A 267 5.00 -23.01 -7.88
C ARG A 267 5.91 -22.76 -6.68
N LEU A 268 5.39 -22.21 -5.58
CA LEU A 268 6.15 -22.02 -4.34
C LEU A 268 6.68 -23.35 -3.80
N MET A 269 5.86 -24.41 -3.89
CA MET A 269 6.26 -25.75 -3.45
C MET A 269 7.36 -26.33 -4.33
N GLY A 270 7.26 -26.16 -5.65
CA GLY A 270 8.22 -26.68 -6.62
C GLY A 270 9.56 -25.94 -6.72
N THR A 271 9.71 -24.75 -6.13
CA THR A 271 10.95 -23.95 -6.22
C THR A 271 11.85 -24.08 -4.98
N SER A 272 13.16 -23.88 -5.17
CA SER A 272 14.19 -24.03 -4.14
C SER A 272 14.80 -22.70 -3.62
N GLY A 273 14.46 -21.53 -4.18
CA GLY A 273 14.88 -20.28 -3.53
C GLY A 273 14.59 -18.94 -4.23
N SER A 274 14.99 -18.75 -5.50
CA SER A 274 15.15 -17.39 -6.07
C SER A 274 13.86 -16.58 -6.19
N CYS A 275 12.73 -17.24 -6.40
CA CYS A 275 11.42 -16.61 -6.50
C CYS A 275 10.53 -16.80 -5.27
N SER A 276 10.94 -17.63 -4.30
CA SER A 276 10.10 -18.02 -3.15
C SER A 276 9.64 -16.82 -2.33
N VAL A 277 10.49 -15.81 -2.16
CA VAL A 277 10.16 -14.60 -1.42
C VAL A 277 9.03 -13.82 -2.10
N GLN A 278 9.15 -13.56 -3.40
CA GLN A 278 8.18 -12.83 -4.21
C GLN A 278 6.83 -13.56 -4.23
N LEU A 279 6.84 -14.90 -4.34
CA LEU A 279 5.64 -15.72 -4.29
C LEU A 279 4.96 -15.63 -2.92
N CYS A 280 5.72 -15.72 -1.82
CA CYS A 280 5.17 -15.54 -0.47
C CYS A 280 4.62 -14.12 -0.24
N GLU A 281 5.27 -13.07 -0.76
CA GLU A 281 4.77 -11.69 -0.69
C GLU A 281 3.41 -11.55 -1.40
N ALA A 282 3.27 -12.15 -2.58
CA ALA A 282 2.02 -12.15 -3.33
C ALA A 282 0.91 -12.94 -2.63
N LEU A 283 1.21 -14.15 -2.13
CA LEU A 283 0.28 -14.93 -1.33
C LEU A 283 -0.16 -14.18 -0.07
N GLY A 284 0.76 -13.50 0.62
CA GLY A 284 0.45 -12.70 1.80
C GLY A 284 -0.45 -11.50 1.49
N ALA A 285 -0.24 -10.87 0.32
CA ALA A 285 -1.09 -9.80 -0.16
C ALA A 285 -2.50 -10.29 -0.51
N ILE A 286 -2.63 -11.44 -1.19
CA ILE A 286 -3.93 -12.05 -1.52
C ILE A 286 -4.63 -12.56 -0.25
N GLY A 287 -3.89 -13.22 0.64
CA GLY A 287 -4.38 -13.70 1.93
C GLY A 287 -4.90 -12.60 2.85
N GLY A 288 -4.46 -11.36 2.64
CA GLY A 288 -4.92 -10.19 3.41
C GLY A 288 -6.26 -9.64 2.93
N LEU A 289 -6.77 -10.12 1.80
CA LEU A 289 -7.99 -9.63 1.17
C LEU A 289 -9.26 -10.28 1.73
N GLN A 290 -9.17 -11.53 2.16
CA GLN A 290 -10.27 -12.32 2.67
C GLN A 290 -9.75 -13.35 3.68
N ALA A 291 -10.44 -13.47 4.81
CA ALA A 291 -10.13 -14.48 5.81
C ALA A 291 -10.26 -15.89 5.20
N GLY A 292 -9.30 -16.76 5.52
CA GLY A 292 -9.28 -18.13 5.03
C GLY A 292 -8.87 -18.31 3.56
N ALA A 293 -8.50 -17.27 2.82
CA ALA A 293 -8.11 -17.37 1.41
C ALA A 293 -6.92 -18.32 1.15
N LEU A 294 -6.08 -18.55 2.16
CA LEU A 294 -4.89 -19.41 2.08
C LEU A 294 -5.07 -20.78 2.73
N LEU A 295 -6.29 -21.15 3.16
CA LEU A 295 -6.53 -22.42 3.88
C LEU A 295 -6.17 -23.66 3.06
N SER A 296 -6.43 -23.62 1.74
CA SER A 296 -6.08 -24.73 0.84
C SER A 296 -4.59 -25.03 0.82
N LEU A 297 -3.74 -24.01 1.01
CA LEU A 297 -2.28 -24.13 1.01
C LEU A 297 -1.69 -24.46 2.39
N LEU A 298 -2.51 -24.60 3.44
CA LEU A 298 -1.99 -24.86 4.79
C LEU A 298 -1.11 -26.13 4.85
N PRO A 299 -1.49 -27.29 4.27
CA PRO A 299 -0.64 -28.47 4.27
C PRO A 299 0.70 -28.22 3.57
N ASP A 300 0.66 -27.55 2.43
CA ASP A 300 1.83 -27.22 1.61
C ASP A 300 2.80 -26.30 2.35
N ILE A 301 2.28 -25.27 3.03
CA ILE A 301 3.09 -24.36 3.86
C ILE A 301 3.81 -25.14 4.97
N LEU A 302 3.12 -26.07 5.63
CA LEU A 302 3.69 -26.88 6.70
C LEU A 302 4.74 -27.87 6.17
N GLU A 303 4.55 -28.41 4.98
CA GLU A 303 5.54 -29.27 4.30
C GLU A 303 6.78 -28.45 3.92
N LYS A 304 6.63 -27.26 3.33
CA LYS A 304 7.77 -26.42 2.94
C LYS A 304 8.61 -25.96 4.13
N LEU A 305 7.97 -25.64 5.24
CA LEU A 305 8.66 -25.33 6.50
C LEU A 305 9.48 -26.53 7.01
N ARG A 306 8.95 -27.75 6.86
CA ARG A 306 9.68 -29.00 7.20
C ARG A 306 10.87 -29.24 6.28
N GLU A 307 10.72 -29.06 4.97
CA GLU A 307 11.83 -29.16 4.00
C GLU A 307 12.97 -28.22 4.37
N LEU A 308 12.64 -26.94 4.62
CA LEU A 308 13.61 -25.91 4.95
C LEU A 308 14.30 -26.14 6.32
N LYS A 309 13.75 -27.00 7.20
CA LYS A 309 14.44 -27.47 8.42
C LYS A 309 15.64 -28.34 8.10
N GLY A 310 15.52 -29.19 7.07
CA GLY A 310 16.55 -30.17 6.69
C GLY A 310 17.85 -29.53 6.18
N VAL A 311 17.79 -28.27 5.76
CA VAL A 311 18.93 -27.51 5.25
C VAL A 311 19.87 -27.14 6.41
N GLN A 312 21.11 -27.61 6.35
CA GLN A 312 22.12 -27.37 7.40
C GLN A 312 22.60 -25.91 7.44
N GLU A 313 22.87 -25.32 6.27
CA GLU A 313 23.29 -23.93 6.12
C GLU A 313 22.32 -23.18 5.19
N PRO A 314 21.25 -22.58 5.73
CA PRO A 314 20.26 -21.91 4.89
C PRO A 314 20.81 -20.60 4.33
N SER A 315 20.56 -20.34 3.04
CA SER A 315 20.88 -19.06 2.42
C SER A 315 20.05 -17.92 3.07
N PRO A 316 20.48 -16.64 2.95
CA PRO A 316 19.70 -15.51 3.45
C PRO A 316 18.27 -15.47 2.91
N GLU A 317 18.07 -15.87 1.65
CA GLU A 317 16.76 -15.96 0.99
C GLU A 317 15.91 -17.09 1.57
N GLN A 318 16.50 -18.25 1.88
CA GLN A 318 15.80 -19.35 2.53
C GLN A 318 15.39 -18.97 3.96
N VAL A 319 16.24 -18.26 4.70
CA VAL A 319 15.87 -17.71 6.01
C VAL A 319 14.73 -16.71 5.88
N HIS A 320 14.77 -15.81 4.88
CA HIS A 320 13.69 -14.88 4.62
C HIS A 320 12.38 -15.60 4.25
N THR A 321 12.47 -16.64 3.41
CA THR A 321 11.34 -17.48 3.01
C THR A 321 10.71 -18.17 4.22
N LYS A 322 11.52 -18.71 5.16
CA LYS A 322 11.01 -19.25 6.44
C LYS A 322 10.17 -18.21 7.19
N VAL A 323 10.68 -16.98 7.34
CA VAL A 323 9.95 -15.89 8.03
C VAL A 323 8.63 -15.57 7.32
N MET A 324 8.63 -15.55 5.99
CA MET A 324 7.42 -15.27 5.20
C MET A 324 6.42 -16.43 5.30
N LEU A 325 6.86 -17.69 5.26
CA LEU A 325 5.99 -18.87 5.45
C LEU A 325 5.34 -18.88 6.84
N CYS A 326 6.09 -18.55 7.91
CA CYS A 326 5.49 -18.36 9.23
C CYS A 326 4.45 -17.22 9.22
N THR A 327 4.72 -16.14 8.49
CA THR A 327 3.77 -15.02 8.35
C THR A 327 2.49 -15.45 7.64
N LEU A 328 2.59 -16.25 6.57
CA LEU A 328 1.42 -16.83 5.89
C LEU A 328 0.66 -17.78 6.82
N LEU A 329 1.37 -18.63 7.57
CA LEU A 329 0.75 -19.52 8.56
C LEU A 329 -0.06 -18.73 9.59
N PHE A 330 0.51 -17.66 10.16
CA PHE A 330 -0.20 -16.80 11.11
C PHE A 330 -1.42 -16.12 10.49
N GLN A 331 -1.32 -15.67 9.24
CA GLN A 331 -2.44 -15.07 8.53
C GLN A 331 -3.56 -16.08 8.27
N THR A 332 -3.23 -17.29 7.83
CA THR A 332 -4.20 -18.38 7.61
C THR A 332 -4.90 -18.78 8.90
N MET A 333 -4.18 -18.80 10.01
CA MET A 333 -4.69 -19.25 11.30
C MET A 333 -5.40 -18.17 12.13
N ALA A 334 -5.48 -16.91 11.67
CA ALA A 334 -5.98 -15.78 12.48
C ALA A 334 -7.40 -15.98 13.05
N GLU A 335 -8.26 -16.73 12.35
CA GLU A 335 -9.65 -17.02 12.75
C GLU A 335 -9.88 -18.49 13.13
N TYR A 336 -8.80 -19.28 13.27
CA TYR A 336 -8.87 -20.72 13.47
C TYR A 336 -8.11 -21.17 14.71
N GLU A 337 -8.57 -22.25 15.33
CA GLU A 337 -7.87 -22.87 16.45
C GLU A 337 -6.56 -23.52 15.98
N TRP A 338 -5.49 -23.30 16.75
CA TRP A 338 -4.19 -23.90 16.47
C TRP A 338 -4.21 -25.42 16.54
N ASN A 339 -3.86 -26.06 15.42
CA ASN A 339 -3.50 -27.48 15.43
C ASN A 339 -2.08 -27.69 16.01
N THR A 340 -1.82 -28.90 16.50
CA THR A 340 -0.52 -29.28 17.08
C THR A 340 0.61 -29.23 16.05
N GLU A 341 0.30 -29.52 14.79
CA GLU A 341 1.26 -29.53 13.68
C GLU A 341 1.78 -28.12 13.35
N ALA A 342 0.90 -27.11 13.30
CA ALA A 342 1.31 -25.72 13.07
C ALA A 342 2.16 -25.18 14.22
N ARG A 343 1.80 -25.47 15.48
CA ARG A 343 2.63 -25.07 16.63
C ARG A 343 4.03 -25.64 16.52
N ARG A 344 4.12 -26.94 16.25
CA ARG A 344 5.40 -27.63 16.04
C ARG A 344 6.17 -27.05 14.85
N ALA A 345 5.51 -26.70 13.76
CA ALA A 345 6.17 -26.10 12.60
C ALA A 345 6.83 -24.75 12.93
N VAL A 346 6.17 -23.91 13.76
CA VAL A 346 6.75 -22.64 14.22
C VAL A 346 7.93 -22.87 15.16
N GLU A 347 7.79 -23.75 16.16
CA GLU A 347 8.89 -24.13 17.07
C GLU A 347 10.13 -24.61 16.30
N VAL A 348 9.90 -25.44 15.29
CA VAL A 348 10.95 -25.95 14.42
C VAL A 348 11.59 -24.85 13.57
N ALA A 349 10.81 -23.86 13.11
CA ALA A 349 11.32 -22.75 12.32
C ALA A 349 12.24 -21.82 13.12
N ILE A 350 12.02 -21.69 14.43
CA ILE A 350 12.80 -20.80 15.31
C ILE A 350 14.10 -21.43 15.85
N GLU A 351 14.21 -22.76 15.90
CA GLU A 351 15.37 -23.50 16.46
C GLU A 351 16.71 -23.22 15.73
N LYS A 352 16.67 -23.03 14.41
CA LYS A 352 17.88 -22.90 13.56
C LYS A 352 17.92 -21.59 12.76
N THR A 353 17.34 -20.53 13.30
CA THR A 353 17.29 -19.21 12.65
C THR A 353 17.94 -18.15 13.51
N ASN A 354 18.38 -17.06 12.89
CA ASN A 354 19.02 -15.98 13.62
C ASN A 354 18.02 -15.20 14.49
N LEU A 355 18.52 -14.53 15.54
CA LEU A 355 17.70 -13.79 16.50
C LEU A 355 16.81 -12.74 15.83
N TRP A 356 17.30 -12.09 14.78
CA TRP A 356 16.52 -11.11 14.02
C TRP A 356 15.32 -11.73 13.28
N SER A 357 15.48 -12.93 12.71
CA SER A 357 14.38 -13.65 12.05
C SER A 357 13.35 -14.12 13.07
N ASN A 358 13.80 -14.61 14.23
CA ASN A 358 12.91 -14.96 15.34
C ASN A 358 12.12 -13.74 15.84
N TYR A 359 12.76 -12.58 15.94
CA TYR A 359 12.08 -11.32 16.24
C TYR A 359 11.03 -10.95 15.18
N ARG A 360 11.37 -11.08 13.89
CA ARG A 360 10.41 -10.85 12.78
C ARG A 360 9.22 -11.81 12.84
N ILE A 361 9.45 -13.10 13.14
CA ILE A 361 8.38 -14.11 13.31
C ILE A 361 7.49 -13.74 14.49
N ALA A 362 8.07 -13.40 15.64
CA ALA A 362 7.31 -12.97 16.82
C ALA A 362 6.46 -11.71 16.56
N ARG A 363 7.01 -10.75 15.80
CA ARG A 363 6.31 -9.55 15.37
C ARG A 363 5.14 -9.88 14.43
N SER A 364 5.35 -10.78 13.47
CA SER A 364 4.27 -11.24 12.57
C SER A 364 3.17 -11.99 13.35
N ALA A 365 3.54 -12.81 14.33
CA ALA A 365 2.58 -13.50 15.21
C ALA A 365 1.69 -12.49 15.95
N ALA A 366 2.29 -11.48 16.58
CA ALA A 366 1.54 -10.43 17.27
C ALA A 366 0.64 -9.62 16.32
N ARG A 367 1.12 -9.34 15.10
CA ARG A 367 0.34 -8.60 14.09
C ARG A 367 -0.95 -9.31 13.68
N TYR A 368 -0.95 -10.65 13.64
CA TYR A 368 -2.11 -11.46 13.29
C TYR A 368 -2.85 -12.02 14.53
N GLY A 369 -2.63 -11.46 15.72
CA GLY A 369 -3.38 -11.83 16.93
C GLY A 369 -2.88 -13.09 17.66
N HIS A 370 -1.79 -13.71 17.22
CA HIS A 370 -1.21 -14.91 17.84
C HIS A 370 -0.29 -14.57 19.01
N HIS A 371 -0.86 -13.91 20.02
CA HIS A 371 -0.09 -13.30 21.11
C HIS A 371 0.60 -14.33 22.02
N SER A 372 0.01 -15.50 22.25
CA SER A 372 0.64 -16.58 23.03
C SER A 372 1.94 -17.08 22.39
N VAL A 373 1.92 -17.29 21.06
CA VAL A 373 3.10 -17.68 20.28
C VAL A 373 4.14 -16.56 20.29
N SER A 374 3.71 -15.31 20.10
CA SER A 374 4.61 -14.15 20.16
C SER A 374 5.32 -14.04 21.50
N ALA A 375 4.59 -14.14 22.62
CA ALA A 375 5.15 -14.08 23.97
C ALA A 375 6.19 -15.19 24.21
N GLY A 376 5.92 -16.42 23.75
CA GLY A 376 6.86 -17.53 23.86
C GLY A 376 8.19 -17.24 23.15
N ILE A 377 8.15 -16.73 21.91
CA ILE A 377 9.37 -16.40 21.15
C ILE A 377 10.12 -15.23 21.79
N LEU A 378 9.42 -14.17 22.20
CA LEU A 378 10.03 -12.98 22.82
C LEU A 378 10.73 -13.30 24.15
N SER A 379 10.16 -14.21 24.95
CA SER A 379 10.74 -14.67 26.21
C SER A 379 12.09 -15.38 26.02
N GLN A 380 12.28 -16.09 24.91
CA GLN A 380 13.56 -16.73 24.57
C GLN A 380 14.57 -15.72 24.05
N LEU A 381 14.10 -14.72 23.29
CA LEU A 381 14.97 -13.69 22.70
C LEU A 381 15.53 -12.74 23.75
N ARG A 382 14.74 -12.31 24.74
CA ARG A 382 15.19 -11.29 25.71
C ARG A 382 16.42 -11.71 26.52
N GLU A 383 16.63 -13.01 26.71
CA GLU A 383 17.76 -13.57 27.46
C GLU A 383 19.05 -13.62 26.61
N GLN A 384 18.95 -13.40 25.30
CA GLN A 384 20.04 -13.55 24.33
C GLN A 384 20.52 -12.22 23.73
N VAL A 385 19.91 -11.10 24.13
CA VAL A 385 20.22 -9.77 23.59
C VAL A 385 21.29 -9.08 24.42
N SER A 386 22.28 -8.49 23.76
CA SER A 386 23.45 -7.87 24.39
C SER A 386 23.26 -6.42 24.85
N SER A 387 22.12 -5.79 24.55
CA SER A 387 21.83 -4.38 24.88
C SER A 387 20.68 -4.30 25.88
N GLU A 388 20.86 -3.53 26.95
CA GLU A 388 19.84 -3.30 27.98
C GLU A 388 18.58 -2.65 27.41
N HIS A 389 18.72 -1.68 26.50
CA HIS A 389 17.57 -1.02 25.87
C HIS A 389 16.74 -2.01 25.05
N PHE A 390 17.40 -2.89 24.30
CA PHE A 390 16.72 -3.93 23.53
C PHE A 390 16.15 -5.03 24.42
N HIS A 391 16.79 -5.35 25.54
CA HIS A 391 16.23 -6.24 26.55
C HIS A 391 14.90 -5.69 27.09
N PHE A 392 14.87 -4.44 27.55
CA PHE A 392 13.63 -3.81 28.03
C PHE A 392 12.57 -3.62 26.93
N TRP A 393 12.98 -3.37 25.69
CA TRP A 393 12.08 -3.39 24.55
C TRP A 393 11.42 -4.77 24.38
N LEU A 394 12.18 -5.86 24.41
CA LEU A 394 11.63 -7.21 24.28
C LEU A 394 10.75 -7.61 25.48
N VAL A 395 11.13 -7.22 26.70
CA VAL A 395 10.30 -7.38 27.90
C VAL A 395 8.96 -6.67 27.71
N SER A 396 8.99 -5.43 27.18
CA SER A 396 7.76 -4.68 26.94
C SER A 396 6.84 -5.40 25.95
N LEU A 397 7.38 -5.91 24.84
CA LEU A 397 6.60 -6.63 23.82
C LEU A 397 6.06 -7.96 24.34
N GLU A 398 6.84 -8.69 25.14
CA GLU A 398 6.42 -9.94 25.76
C GLU A 398 5.25 -9.70 26.71
N GLU A 399 5.34 -8.68 27.57
CA GLU A 399 4.27 -8.34 28.51
C GLU A 399 2.99 -7.90 27.78
N LEU A 400 3.09 -7.15 26.66
CA LEU A 400 1.94 -6.83 25.81
C LEU A 400 1.27 -8.09 25.24
N SER A 401 2.09 -8.99 24.68
CA SER A 401 1.61 -10.24 24.11
C SER A 401 0.98 -11.15 25.18
N ARG A 402 1.51 -11.19 26.41
CA ARG A 402 0.88 -11.92 27.52
C ARG A 402 -0.47 -11.32 27.89
N GLY A 403 -0.53 -9.99 28.05
CA GLY A 403 -1.79 -9.31 28.38
C GLY A 403 -2.88 -9.54 27.33
N GLU A 404 -2.56 -9.45 26.04
CA GLU A 404 -3.54 -9.75 24.98
C GLU A 404 -3.90 -11.25 24.90
N ALA A 405 -2.96 -12.16 25.18
CA ALA A 405 -3.26 -13.59 25.25
C ALA A 405 -4.25 -13.93 26.39
N GLU A 406 -4.11 -13.31 27.56
CA GLU A 406 -5.06 -13.44 28.68
C GLU A 406 -6.46 -12.89 28.33
N LEU A 407 -6.52 -11.83 27.52
CA LEU A 407 -7.79 -11.29 27.03
C LEU A 407 -8.48 -12.25 26.04
N LEU A 408 -7.72 -13.05 25.29
CA LEU A 408 -8.28 -14.03 24.35
C LEU A 408 -8.68 -15.35 25.01
N ASP A 409 -8.16 -15.66 26.20
CA ASP A 409 -8.49 -16.88 26.93
C ASP A 409 -9.96 -16.88 27.38
N CYS A 410 -10.82 -17.51 26.59
CA CYS A 410 -12.25 -17.65 26.85
C CYS A 410 -12.58 -18.85 27.75
N SER A 411 -11.58 -19.47 28.40
CA SER A 411 -11.85 -20.46 29.42
C SER A 411 -12.71 -19.87 30.55
N LYS A 412 -13.52 -20.72 31.18
CA LYS A 412 -14.48 -20.31 32.23
C LYS A 412 -13.79 -19.76 33.50
N GLN A 413 -12.47 -19.88 33.61
CA GLN A 413 -11.64 -19.44 34.72
C GLN A 413 -10.32 -18.92 34.14
N PRO A 414 -9.90 -17.67 34.42
CA PRO A 414 -10.44 -16.71 35.39
C PRO A 414 -11.63 -15.89 34.88
N SER A 415 -12.34 -15.21 35.79
CA SER A 415 -13.48 -14.34 35.43
C SER A 415 -13.06 -13.18 34.51
N LEU A 416 -14.00 -12.62 33.74
CA LEU A 416 -13.72 -11.50 32.83
C LEU A 416 -13.04 -10.31 33.53
N VAL A 417 -13.49 -9.96 34.75
CA VAL A 417 -12.90 -8.86 35.54
C VAL A 417 -11.45 -9.17 35.93
N GLN A 418 -11.16 -10.42 36.30
CA GLN A 418 -9.80 -10.85 36.62
C GLN A 418 -8.91 -10.82 35.38
N ARG A 419 -9.39 -11.30 34.23
CA ARG A 419 -8.67 -11.23 32.95
C ARG A 419 -8.33 -9.79 32.57
N LEU A 420 -9.31 -8.88 32.66
CA LEU A 420 -9.09 -7.45 32.41
C LEU A 420 -8.05 -6.87 33.37
N SER A 421 -8.12 -7.23 34.66
CA SER A 421 -7.18 -6.74 35.68
C SER A 421 -5.76 -7.25 35.47
N GLN A 422 -5.59 -8.52 35.11
CA GLN A 422 -4.30 -9.12 34.79
C GLN A 422 -3.69 -8.50 33.53
N ALA A 423 -4.48 -8.34 32.47
CA ALA A 423 -4.06 -7.64 31.27
C ALA A 423 -3.59 -6.21 31.58
N VAL A 424 -4.36 -5.44 32.37
CA VAL A 424 -3.96 -4.09 32.81
C VAL A 424 -2.64 -4.09 33.58
N ALA A 425 -2.38 -5.11 34.40
CA ALA A 425 -1.10 -5.25 35.11
C ALA A 425 0.06 -5.51 34.13
N HIS A 426 -0.15 -6.37 33.14
CA HIS A 426 0.81 -6.62 32.05
C HIS A 426 1.09 -5.35 31.24
N TYR A 427 0.06 -4.60 30.86
CA TYR A 427 0.20 -3.30 30.20
C TYR A 427 1.01 -2.30 31.04
N SER A 428 0.76 -2.25 32.35
CA SER A 428 1.49 -1.35 33.26
C SER A 428 2.98 -1.71 33.36
N LYS A 429 3.31 -3.00 33.44
CA LYS A 429 4.70 -3.49 33.37
C LYS A 429 5.36 -3.15 32.04
N SER A 430 4.62 -3.30 30.94
CA SER A 430 5.10 -2.94 29.60
C SER A 430 5.42 -1.44 29.48
N VAL A 431 4.57 -0.55 29.99
CA VAL A 431 4.85 0.90 30.02
C VAL A 431 6.12 1.21 30.83
N ALA A 432 6.32 0.55 31.98
CA ALA A 432 7.54 0.72 32.76
C ALA A 432 8.78 0.26 31.98
N ALA A 433 8.70 -0.88 31.29
CA ALA A 433 9.78 -1.40 30.46
C ALA A 433 10.06 -0.49 29.24
N LEU A 434 9.03 0.07 28.58
CA LEU A 434 9.21 1.03 27.48
C LEU A 434 9.91 2.30 27.93
N LYS A 435 9.58 2.80 29.12
CA LYS A 435 10.27 3.96 29.71
C LYS A 435 11.73 3.65 30.03
N ALA A 436 12.04 2.44 30.50
CA ALA A 436 13.41 2.00 30.73
C ALA A 436 14.20 1.76 29.43
N ALA A 437 13.53 1.33 28.36
CA ALA A 437 14.12 1.17 27.03
C ALA A 437 14.35 2.51 26.31
N SER A 438 13.58 3.54 26.66
CA SER A 438 13.64 4.86 26.01
C SER A 438 14.91 5.62 26.35
N THR A 439 15.49 6.29 25.37
CA THR A 439 16.66 7.17 25.55
C THR A 439 16.35 8.58 25.03
N PRO A 440 17.14 9.61 25.41
CA PRO A 440 16.97 10.95 24.84
C PRO A 440 17.17 11.01 23.32
N LEU A 441 18.04 10.15 22.77
CA LEU A 441 18.28 10.06 21.32
C LEU A 441 17.17 9.29 20.59
N GLN A 442 16.59 8.26 21.24
CA GLN A 442 15.53 7.44 20.67
C GLN A 442 14.39 7.32 21.68
N SER A 443 13.44 8.24 21.58
CA SER A 443 12.27 8.28 22.46
C SER A 443 11.19 7.32 21.96
N LEU A 444 10.70 6.46 22.85
CA LEU A 444 9.59 5.54 22.60
C LEU A 444 8.24 6.14 23.02
N GLN A 445 8.04 7.43 22.74
CA GLN A 445 6.88 8.19 23.21
C GLN A 445 5.57 7.64 22.64
N PHE A 446 5.49 7.40 21.32
CA PHE A 446 4.29 6.85 20.69
C PHE A 446 3.92 5.49 21.28
N GLN A 447 4.88 4.57 21.41
CA GLN A 447 4.66 3.23 21.95
C GLN A 447 4.20 3.29 23.41
N SER A 448 4.79 4.18 24.20
CA SER A 448 4.43 4.37 25.61
C SER A 448 3.01 4.91 25.76
N GLU A 449 2.65 5.93 24.99
CA GLU A 449 1.30 6.52 25.02
C GLU A 449 0.24 5.56 24.48
N TYR A 450 0.49 4.91 23.34
CA TYR A 450 -0.42 3.91 22.78
C TYR A 450 -0.70 2.78 23.77
N THR A 451 0.35 2.26 24.41
CA THR A 451 0.25 1.22 25.43
C THR A 451 -0.52 1.69 26.67
N ARG A 452 -0.23 2.91 27.14
CA ARG A 452 -0.91 3.52 28.28
C ARG A 452 -2.42 3.68 28.02
N LEU A 453 -2.79 4.16 26.83
CA LEU A 453 -4.20 4.33 26.46
C LEU A 453 -4.94 3.00 26.36
N ARG A 454 -4.28 1.95 25.83
CA ARG A 454 -4.87 0.60 25.84
C ARG A 454 -5.13 0.11 27.26
N ALA A 455 -4.21 0.36 28.20
CA ALA A 455 -4.43 0.04 29.61
C ALA A 455 -5.62 0.82 30.22
N GLU A 456 -5.72 2.12 29.93
CA GLU A 456 -6.81 2.99 30.37
C GLU A 456 -8.17 2.55 29.81
N PHE A 457 -8.21 2.14 28.55
CA PHE A 457 -9.41 1.58 27.93
C PHE A 457 -9.86 0.29 28.61
N LEU A 458 -8.92 -0.64 28.88
CA LEU A 458 -9.22 -1.89 29.60
C LEU A 458 -9.70 -1.62 31.03
N GLN A 459 -9.16 -0.60 31.71
CA GLN A 459 -9.64 -0.16 33.02
C GLN A 459 -11.07 0.38 32.96
N CYS A 460 -11.41 1.18 31.94
CA CYS A 460 -12.78 1.66 31.72
C CYS A 460 -13.75 0.49 31.53
N LEU A 461 -13.36 -0.53 30.75
CA LEU A 461 -14.15 -1.75 30.57
C LEU A 461 -14.31 -2.53 31.88
N ALA A 462 -13.23 -2.71 32.66
CA ALA A 462 -13.28 -3.39 33.95
C ALA A 462 -14.21 -2.68 34.94
N GLN A 463 -14.13 -1.33 35.00
CA GLN A 463 -14.99 -0.51 35.84
C GLN A 463 -16.45 -0.61 35.43
N LEU A 464 -16.75 -0.65 34.13
CA LEU A 464 -18.11 -0.87 33.63
C LEU A 464 -18.65 -2.24 34.07
N VAL A 465 -17.89 -3.32 33.88
CA VAL A 465 -18.31 -4.66 34.29
C VAL A 465 -18.53 -4.73 35.81
N HIS A 466 -17.63 -4.13 36.61
CA HIS A 466 -17.79 -4.05 38.06
C HIS A 466 -19.06 -3.28 38.47
N THR A 467 -19.35 -2.19 37.77
CA THR A 467 -20.57 -1.39 37.97
C THR A 467 -21.82 -2.22 37.65
N CYS A 468 -21.81 -2.98 36.55
CA CYS A 468 -22.91 -3.87 36.18
C CYS A 468 -23.11 -5.00 37.20
N HIS A 469 -22.05 -5.58 37.77
CA HIS A 469 -22.18 -6.58 38.84
C HIS A 469 -22.76 -5.99 40.13
N SER A 470 -22.67 -4.66 40.32
CA SER A 470 -23.24 -3.96 41.48
C SER A 470 -24.73 -3.65 41.35
N LEU A 471 -25.38 -4.04 40.24
CA LEU A 471 -26.79 -3.74 39.93
C LEU A 471 -27.77 -4.32 40.97
N CYS A 472 -27.36 -5.33 41.74
CA CYS A 472 -28.18 -5.92 42.80
C CYS A 472 -28.19 -5.12 44.13
N THR A 473 -27.52 -3.95 44.20
CA THR A 473 -27.36 -3.17 45.45
C THR A 473 -28.27 -1.93 45.52
N ALA A 474 -29.53 -2.06 45.13
CA ALA A 474 -30.50 -0.96 45.20
C ALA A 474 -30.90 -0.63 46.67
N PRO A 475 -31.05 0.66 47.03
CA PRO A 475 -31.59 1.04 48.34
C PRO A 475 -33.06 0.62 48.47
N PRO A 476 -33.60 0.44 49.69
CA PRO A 476 -34.99 0.09 49.90
C PRO A 476 -35.96 1.06 49.18
N PRO A 477 -37.12 0.60 48.65
CA PRO A 477 -37.99 1.39 47.77
C PRO A 477 -38.44 2.76 48.31
N ALA A 478 -38.66 2.88 49.62
CA ALA A 478 -39.03 4.13 50.27
C ALA A 478 -37.89 5.18 50.24
N VAL A 479 -36.65 4.73 50.45
CA VAL A 479 -35.45 5.58 50.39
C VAL A 479 -35.13 5.95 48.95
N ALA A 480 -35.24 4.98 48.03
CA ALA A 480 -35.05 5.19 46.59
C ALA A 480 -35.98 6.28 46.02
N SER A 481 -37.26 6.27 46.42
CA SER A 481 -38.27 7.23 45.95
C SER A 481 -38.02 8.63 46.50
N ALA A 482 -37.73 8.74 47.80
CA ALA A 482 -37.40 10.03 48.42
C ALA A 482 -36.13 10.68 47.83
N ILE A 483 -35.10 9.88 47.52
CA ILE A 483 -33.87 10.36 46.88
C ILE A 483 -34.17 10.88 45.46
N ALA A 484 -34.94 10.13 44.68
CA ALA A 484 -35.30 10.52 43.31
C ALA A 484 -36.12 11.82 43.27
N GLU A 485 -37.07 11.99 44.19
CA GLU A 485 -37.85 13.24 44.33
C GLU A 485 -36.98 14.43 44.74
N THR A 486 -36.07 14.22 45.71
CA THR A 486 -35.16 15.28 46.19
C THR A 486 -34.17 15.72 45.12
N THR A 487 -33.64 14.78 44.33
CA THR A 487 -32.64 15.05 43.28
C THR A 487 -33.26 15.43 41.94
N ARG A 488 -34.59 15.32 41.79
CA ARG A 488 -35.33 15.49 40.53
C ARG A 488 -34.79 14.59 39.41
N ASP A 489 -34.35 13.39 39.77
CA ASP A 489 -33.74 12.42 38.86
C ASP A 489 -34.31 11.03 39.13
N ASN A 490 -35.28 10.62 38.30
CA ASN A 490 -35.96 9.33 38.43
C ASN A 490 -35.01 8.14 38.41
N LEU A 491 -33.85 8.25 37.76
CA LEU A 491 -32.86 7.17 37.70
C LEU A 491 -32.11 6.98 39.03
N GLN A 492 -32.15 7.94 39.97
CA GLN A 492 -31.59 7.73 41.31
C GLN A 492 -32.38 6.71 42.14
N ARG A 493 -33.57 6.28 41.68
CA ARG A 493 -34.29 5.14 42.28
C ARG A 493 -33.47 3.85 42.27
N TYR A 494 -32.60 3.70 41.28
CA TYR A 494 -31.68 2.55 41.17
C TYR A 494 -30.44 2.70 42.07
N GLY A 495 -30.30 3.82 42.78
CA GLY A 495 -29.24 4.05 43.76
C GLY A 495 -27.90 4.41 43.15
N HIS A 496 -26.83 3.97 43.81
CA HIS A 496 -25.44 4.35 43.52
C HIS A 496 -24.97 3.96 42.10
N ILE A 497 -25.59 2.94 41.49
CA ILE A 497 -25.24 2.47 40.15
C ILE A 497 -25.39 3.56 39.09
N THR A 498 -26.42 4.41 39.17
CA THR A 498 -26.67 5.48 38.20
C THR A 498 -25.50 6.47 38.15
N ASN A 499 -24.95 6.83 39.31
CA ASN A 499 -23.80 7.73 39.38
C ASN A 499 -22.52 7.07 38.87
N GLN A 500 -22.35 5.77 39.12
CA GLN A 500 -21.21 5.01 38.59
C GLN A 500 -21.27 4.83 37.07
N LEU A 501 -22.44 4.53 36.50
CA LEU A 501 -22.61 4.47 35.05
C LEU A 501 -22.31 5.82 34.39
N ARG A 502 -22.80 6.93 34.97
CA ARG A 502 -22.46 8.29 34.49
C ARG A 502 -20.97 8.60 34.61
N LYS A 503 -20.28 8.06 35.61
CA LYS A 503 -18.82 8.16 35.74
C LYS A 503 -18.12 7.38 34.62
N CYS A 504 -18.53 6.14 34.34
CA CYS A 504 -18.02 5.34 33.23
C CYS A 504 -18.16 6.07 31.89
N VAL A 505 -19.29 6.75 31.63
CA VAL A 505 -19.49 7.56 30.41
C VAL A 505 -18.41 8.64 30.29
N LYS A 506 -18.11 9.37 31.37
CA LYS A 506 -17.07 10.41 31.37
C LYS A 506 -15.68 9.81 31.15
N GLU A 507 -15.39 8.67 31.76
CA GLU A 507 -14.11 7.97 31.61
C GLU A 507 -13.90 7.49 30.16
N PHE A 508 -14.91 6.88 29.54
CA PHE A 508 -14.83 6.50 28.12
C PHE A 508 -14.67 7.70 27.18
N ARG A 509 -15.37 8.81 27.45
CA ARG A 509 -15.19 10.05 26.66
C ARG A 509 -13.77 10.61 26.78
N SER A 510 -13.25 10.68 28.00
CA SER A 510 -11.86 11.11 28.26
C SER A 510 -10.85 10.21 27.53
N CYS A 511 -11.01 8.89 27.62
CA CYS A 511 -10.16 7.94 26.93
C CYS A 511 -10.24 8.12 25.40
N GLY A 512 -11.44 8.32 24.84
CA GLY A 512 -11.66 8.61 23.42
C GLY A 512 -10.99 9.91 22.96
N GLU A 513 -11.06 10.98 23.75
CA GLU A 513 -10.35 12.24 23.47
C GLU A 513 -8.83 12.05 23.46
N LEU A 514 -8.29 11.21 24.33
CA LEU A 514 -6.86 10.91 24.36
C LEU A 514 -6.42 10.10 23.14
N TYR A 515 -7.20 9.12 22.68
CA TYR A 515 -6.93 8.43 21.42
C TYR A 515 -6.97 9.38 20.22
N TRP A 516 -7.90 10.34 20.22
CA TRP A 516 -7.95 11.38 19.18
C TRP A 516 -6.71 12.27 19.19
N LYS A 517 -6.23 12.70 20.37
CA LYS A 517 -4.97 13.44 20.50
C LYS A 517 -3.79 12.63 19.99
N LEU A 518 -3.73 11.32 20.32
CA LEU A 518 -2.68 10.43 19.82
C LEU A 518 -2.71 10.36 18.29
N TYR A 519 -3.90 10.17 17.70
CA TYR A 519 -4.10 10.16 16.25
C TYR A 519 -3.53 11.40 15.57
N GLN A 520 -3.85 12.59 16.10
CA GLN A 520 -3.37 13.87 15.56
C GLN A 520 -1.85 14.04 15.69
N SER A 521 -1.25 13.49 16.75
CA SER A 521 0.20 13.58 16.98
C SER A 521 1.02 12.54 16.19
N ALA A 522 0.39 11.49 15.67
CA ALA A 522 1.05 10.36 15.01
C ALA A 522 1.28 10.61 13.51
N PHE A 523 1.99 11.68 13.15
CA PHE A 523 2.22 12.08 11.76
C PHE A 523 2.90 11.00 10.91
N ASP A 524 3.82 10.24 11.50
CA ASP A 524 4.60 9.21 10.80
C ASP A 524 3.92 7.83 10.75
N ALA A 525 2.70 7.70 11.29
CA ALA A 525 2.00 6.43 11.32
C ALA A 525 1.41 6.08 9.95
N ASP A 526 1.50 4.80 9.57
CA ASP A 526 0.91 4.30 8.33
C ASP A 526 -0.64 4.29 8.39
N PRO A 527 -1.33 4.23 7.24
CA PRO A 527 -2.79 4.28 7.20
C PRO A 527 -3.48 3.19 8.03
N ALA A 528 -2.90 2.00 8.15
CA ALA A 528 -3.50 0.91 8.93
C ALA A 528 -3.38 1.19 10.44
N SER A 529 -2.24 1.69 10.90
CA SER A 529 -2.05 2.14 12.28
C SER A 529 -3.00 3.28 12.65
N LEU A 530 -3.17 4.26 11.76
CA LEU A 530 -4.11 5.37 11.93
C LEU A 530 -5.57 4.88 11.99
N ALA A 531 -5.96 3.96 11.10
CA ALA A 531 -7.29 3.37 11.12
C ALA A 531 -7.56 2.60 12.42
N ASN A 532 -6.56 1.86 12.94
CA ASN A 532 -6.69 1.16 14.22
C ASN A 532 -6.90 2.12 15.41
N ILE A 533 -6.16 3.23 15.47
CA ILE A 533 -6.36 4.26 16.52
C ILE A 533 -7.77 4.87 16.42
N GLN A 534 -8.25 5.13 15.21
CA GLN A 534 -9.62 5.60 14.98
C GLN A 534 -10.66 4.57 15.45
N ILE A 535 -10.48 3.28 15.16
CA ILE A 535 -11.37 2.21 15.62
C ILE A 535 -11.43 2.21 17.16
N LEU A 536 -10.28 2.26 17.84
CA LEU A 536 -10.24 2.31 19.31
C LEU A 536 -10.95 3.55 19.88
N GLN A 537 -10.78 4.70 19.25
CA GLN A 537 -11.49 5.93 19.62
C GLN A 537 -13.01 5.79 19.43
N GLN A 538 -13.45 5.21 18.31
CA GLN A 538 -14.87 4.95 18.04
C GLN A 538 -15.47 3.93 19.00
N MET A 539 -14.71 2.90 19.40
CA MET A 539 -15.13 1.94 20.43
C MET A 539 -15.39 2.63 21.77
N CYS A 540 -14.54 3.58 22.17
CA CYS A 540 -14.74 4.38 23.38
C CYS A 540 -16.03 5.21 23.29
N VAL A 541 -16.26 5.90 22.18
CA VAL A 541 -17.46 6.73 21.95
C VAL A 541 -18.72 5.86 21.92
N LEU A 542 -18.67 4.70 21.25
CA LEU A 542 -19.78 3.77 21.17
C LEU A 542 -20.17 3.22 22.55
N MET A 543 -19.19 2.88 23.40
CA MET A 543 -19.46 2.46 24.78
C MET A 543 -19.98 3.60 25.64
N ALA A 544 -19.41 4.79 25.53
CA ALA A 544 -19.94 5.96 26.24
C ALA A 544 -21.42 6.20 25.90
N ASN A 545 -21.77 6.20 24.61
CA ASN A 545 -23.14 6.42 24.15
C ASN A 545 -24.08 5.28 24.59
N SER A 546 -23.63 4.03 24.53
CA SER A 546 -24.41 2.86 24.97
C SER A 546 -24.73 2.93 26.46
N VAL A 547 -23.75 3.28 27.30
CA VAL A 547 -23.94 3.42 28.75
C VAL A 547 -24.78 4.65 29.06
N GLU A 548 -24.59 5.76 28.34
CA GLU A 548 -25.32 7.01 28.53
C GLU A 548 -26.82 6.84 28.28
N ARG A 549 -27.22 6.11 27.23
CA ARG A 549 -28.63 5.81 26.95
C ARG A 549 -29.33 5.06 28.08
N VAL A 550 -28.60 4.26 28.85
CA VAL A 550 -29.13 3.55 30.02
C VAL A 550 -29.12 4.44 31.28
N ALA A 551 -28.18 5.38 31.35
CA ALA A 551 -27.92 6.22 32.53
C ALA A 551 -28.55 7.63 32.46
N GLN A 552 -29.29 7.93 31.40
CA GLN A 552 -30.07 9.16 31.20
C GLN A 552 -31.55 8.85 30.98
N ALA A 553 -32.44 9.70 31.51
CA ALA A 553 -33.86 9.56 31.29
C ALA A 553 -34.20 9.97 29.86
N ASN A 554 -34.68 9.04 29.04
CA ASN A 554 -35.26 9.35 27.74
C ASN A 554 -36.58 10.12 27.96
N TYR A 555 -36.53 11.44 28.00
CA TYR A 555 -37.73 12.29 27.97
C TYR A 555 -38.46 12.26 26.61
N GLN A 556 -37.97 11.51 25.62
CA GLN A 556 -38.54 11.48 24.27
C GLN A 556 -39.49 10.31 23.97
N ASP A 557 -39.57 9.29 24.83
CA ASP A 557 -40.46 8.14 24.62
C ASP A 557 -41.76 8.17 25.46
N GLU A 558 -41.92 9.11 26.38
CA GLU A 558 -43.18 9.27 27.14
C GLU A 558 -44.24 10.12 26.41
N ALA A 559 -43.88 10.82 25.33
CA ALA A 559 -44.83 11.66 24.57
C ALA A 559 -45.58 10.92 23.44
N SER A 560 -45.33 9.63 23.24
CA SER A 560 -45.93 8.82 22.16
C SER A 560 -46.84 7.69 22.66
N LEU A 561 -47.14 7.65 23.96
CA LEU A 561 -47.99 6.64 24.60
C LEU A 561 -49.09 7.24 25.50
N GLU A 562 -49.60 8.43 25.16
CA GLU A 562 -50.91 8.90 25.65
C GLU A 562 -51.97 8.86 24.53
#